data_AF-A0A4C9GS60-F1
#
_entry.id   AF-A0A4C9GS60-F1
#
_cell.length_a   1.000
_cell.length_b   1.000
_cell.length_c   1.000
_cell.angle_alpha   90.00
_cell.angle_beta   90.00
_cell.angle_gamma   90.00
#
_symmetry.space_group_name_H-M   'P 1'
#
loop_
_entity.id
_entity.type
_entity.pdbx_description
1 polymer ?
#
loop_
_entity_poly.entity_id
_entity_poly.type
_entity_poly.pdbx_seq_one_letter_code
_entity_poly.pdbx_strand_id
1 'polypeptide(L)'
;MSLSVYKKKNKNRLGCFTPRLTLLSTIVGALLSNAYASISYGKIDVDGKELIETSDIDIDTGVKIGKNGYAISVQNSGKLTTEGNVKLSTAGKSAFAISVSNNSSLTITNGASITTSGKNATGINIENSSGSIEGGNIITSGDNARGVVISGEKSQFAINNSILTTQGENSNAFLWGARGISAENKGSVSVNNTQIKTEGSEAFGVFTSSGGLVELTDTNITTSGKNAYGLRADGVDSTIIASKGLQVVTSGNQTHAVSSLNNGHINLGAGAAIETKGEQSDAIQIIESNGGTLTGDSVSIQTTGYAAKGIYVAAISPSDSAPESRAELTGSSIISTSGDDSAGVWGHGKPASIDFEKIAINTIGNNAYGINAQENATVNASTAQIATSGSWICPYISRHLLSLNPLQARCRRYSRGER
;
A
#
# COMPACT_ATOMS: atom_id res chain seq x y z
N MET A 1 -27.38 -87.57 41.66
CA MET A 1 -28.45 -88.59 41.50
C MET A 1 -28.70 -88.81 40.01
N SER A 2 -29.00 -90.06 39.62
CA SER A 2 -29.48 -90.55 38.30
C SER A 2 -28.80 -90.12 36.99
N LEU A 3 -28.69 -91.10 36.09
CA LEU A 3 -28.32 -90.95 34.68
C LEU A 3 -29.52 -90.45 33.86
N SER A 4 -29.29 -89.90 32.66
CA SER A 4 -29.48 -90.65 31.39
C SER A 4 -29.21 -89.79 30.13
N VAL A 5 -28.97 -90.43 28.97
CA VAL A 5 -28.67 -89.77 27.68
C VAL A 5 -29.30 -90.54 26.51
N TYR A 6 -29.51 -89.85 25.37
CA TYR A 6 -29.65 -90.34 23.98
C TYR A 6 -30.96 -90.95 23.44
N LYS A 7 -31.47 -90.32 22.37
CA LYS A 7 -31.90 -90.83 21.02
C LYS A 7 -32.72 -89.71 20.32
N LYS A 8 -32.88 -89.55 18.99
CA LYS A 8 -32.21 -89.92 17.70
C LYS A 8 -32.78 -88.90 16.64
N LYS A 9 -32.52 -88.86 15.31
CA LYS A 9 -32.04 -89.80 14.28
C LYS A 9 -31.42 -89.03 13.07
N ASN A 10 -30.77 -89.76 12.16
CA ASN A 10 -29.96 -89.31 11.00
C ASN A 10 -30.73 -88.79 9.76
N LYS A 11 -30.05 -88.01 8.88
CA LYS A 11 -29.70 -88.30 7.44
C LYS A 11 -29.11 -87.01 6.76
N ASN A 12 -27.92 -86.98 6.15
CA ASN A 12 -27.49 -87.46 4.80
C ASN A 12 -28.32 -86.86 3.64
N ARG A 13 -27.78 -86.20 2.58
CA ARG A 13 -26.53 -86.41 1.78
C ARG A 13 -26.04 -85.14 1.00
N LEU A 14 -25.01 -85.26 0.13
CA LEU A 14 -24.27 -84.17 -0.56
C LEU A 14 -24.57 -83.97 -2.07
N GLY A 15 -24.20 -82.79 -2.62
CA GLY A 15 -23.78 -82.53 -4.03
C GLY A 15 -24.64 -81.51 -4.81
N CYS A 16 -24.17 -80.79 -5.85
CA CYS A 16 -22.80 -80.45 -6.34
C CYS A 16 -22.87 -79.32 -7.43
N PHE A 17 -21.73 -78.75 -7.84
CA PHE A 17 -21.51 -77.81 -8.98
C PHE A 17 -22.01 -76.33 -8.93
N THR A 18 -21.34 -75.47 -9.71
CA THR A 18 -21.55 -74.02 -9.96
C THR A 18 -21.42 -73.74 -11.48
N PRO A 19 -21.96 -72.63 -12.08
CA PRO A 19 -21.22 -71.34 -12.13
C PRO A 19 -22.01 -70.01 -12.43
N ARG A 20 -21.29 -68.87 -12.28
CA ARG A 20 -21.35 -67.56 -13.03
C ARG A 20 -22.51 -66.52 -12.89
N LEU A 21 -22.05 -65.25 -12.71
CA LEU A 21 -22.68 -63.93 -13.00
C LEU A 21 -23.90 -63.50 -12.12
N THR A 22 -24.17 -62.23 -11.78
CA THR A 22 -23.66 -60.90 -12.26
C THR A 22 -23.39 -59.84 -11.15
N LEU A 23 -22.41 -58.97 -11.39
CA LEU A 23 -22.22 -57.52 -11.06
C LEU A 23 -22.72 -56.83 -9.75
N LEU A 24 -21.81 -55.98 -9.24
CA LEU A 24 -21.96 -54.67 -8.56
C LEU A 24 -22.78 -54.52 -7.24
N SER A 25 -22.04 -54.17 -6.17
CA SER A 25 -22.40 -53.06 -5.26
C SER A 25 -21.16 -52.48 -4.57
N THR A 26 -20.48 -51.60 -5.31
CA THR A 26 -19.67 -50.44 -4.86
C THR A 26 -19.29 -50.31 -3.38
N ILE A 27 -17.98 -50.34 -3.13
CA ILE A 27 -17.33 -49.70 -1.98
C ILE A 27 -17.64 -48.19 -2.01
N VAL A 28 -18.33 -47.68 -0.99
CA VAL A 28 -18.47 -46.24 -0.69
C VAL A 28 -18.37 -46.08 0.82
N GLY A 29 -17.36 -45.35 1.30
CA GLY A 29 -17.15 -45.16 2.76
C GLY A 29 -15.72 -44.83 3.22
N ALA A 30 -14.71 -44.94 2.34
CA ALA A 30 -13.31 -44.66 2.66
C ALA A 30 -12.63 -43.82 1.57
N LEU A 31 -13.22 -42.66 1.23
CA LEU A 31 -12.71 -41.76 0.18
C LEU A 31 -13.16 -40.29 0.34
N LEU A 32 -13.31 -39.82 1.59
CA LEU A 32 -13.55 -38.40 1.92
C LEU A 32 -12.63 -37.92 3.06
N SER A 33 -11.34 -38.10 2.85
CA SER A 33 -10.29 -37.32 3.51
C SER A 33 -9.31 -36.86 2.44
N ASN A 34 -9.68 -35.78 1.71
CA ASN A 34 -8.74 -35.06 0.87
C ASN A 34 -7.74 -34.31 1.77
N ALA A 35 -6.82 -35.06 2.37
CA ALA A 35 -5.52 -34.54 2.70
C ALA A 35 -4.82 -34.30 1.36
N TYR A 36 -4.97 -33.08 0.83
CA TYR A 36 -4.18 -32.62 -0.30
C TYR A 36 -2.71 -32.76 0.10
N ALA A 37 -2.02 -33.73 -0.49
CA ALA A 37 -0.63 -33.98 -0.20
C ALA A 37 0.18 -32.85 -0.86
N SER A 38 0.54 -31.85 -0.07
CA SER A 38 1.38 -30.73 -0.51
C SER A 38 2.66 -31.29 -1.14
N ILE A 39 2.76 -31.20 -2.47
CA ILE A 39 3.97 -31.56 -3.17
C ILE A 39 4.97 -30.47 -2.83
N SER A 40 6.06 -30.82 -2.14
CA SER A 40 7.20 -29.92 -2.01
C SER A 40 7.83 -29.81 -3.39
N TYR A 41 7.49 -28.76 -4.13
CA TYR A 41 8.07 -28.51 -5.43
C TYR A 41 9.57 -28.15 -5.27
N GLY A 42 10.32 -28.36 -6.35
CA GLY A 42 11.60 -27.68 -6.52
C GLY A 42 11.35 -26.20 -6.86
N LYS A 43 12.17 -25.64 -7.75
CA LYS A 43 11.75 -24.44 -8.48
C LYS A 43 10.71 -24.82 -9.53
N ILE A 44 9.79 -23.91 -9.81
CA ILE A 44 8.95 -23.95 -11.01
C ILE A 44 9.58 -23.05 -12.06
N ASP A 45 10.05 -23.65 -13.15
CA ASP A 45 10.66 -22.96 -14.29
C ASP A 45 9.81 -23.14 -15.56
N VAL A 46 9.25 -22.02 -16.04
CA VAL A 46 8.33 -21.94 -17.17
C VAL A 46 8.96 -21.10 -18.29
N ASP A 47 9.88 -21.72 -19.02
CA ASP A 47 10.57 -21.13 -20.17
C ASP A 47 9.88 -21.52 -21.50
N GLY A 48 9.40 -20.54 -22.27
CA GLY A 48 8.88 -20.72 -23.63
C GLY A 48 7.67 -21.66 -23.80
N LYS A 49 7.02 -22.05 -22.70
CA LYS A 49 5.94 -23.05 -22.65
C LYS A 49 4.76 -22.53 -21.82
N GLU A 50 3.61 -23.16 -22.00
CA GLU A 50 2.42 -22.94 -21.18
C GLU A 50 2.29 -24.06 -20.14
N LEU A 51 1.99 -23.70 -18.89
CA LEU A 51 1.77 -24.60 -17.76
C LEU A 51 0.53 -24.14 -16.99
N ILE A 52 -0.39 -25.07 -16.76
CA ILE A 52 -1.47 -24.93 -15.79
C ILE A 52 -1.14 -25.90 -14.66
N GLU A 53 -0.90 -25.38 -13.45
CA GLU A 53 -0.65 -26.19 -12.26
C GLU A 53 -1.90 -26.19 -11.37
N THR A 54 -2.45 -27.38 -11.16
CA THR A 54 -3.69 -27.62 -10.40
C THR A 54 -3.44 -28.23 -9.03
N SER A 55 -2.18 -28.57 -8.74
CA SER A 55 -1.70 -29.06 -7.45
C SER A 55 -1.37 -27.89 -6.51
N ASP A 56 -1.43 -28.12 -5.19
CA ASP A 56 -0.91 -27.16 -4.22
C ASP A 56 0.61 -27.04 -4.32
N ILE A 57 1.10 -25.81 -4.43
CA ILE A 57 2.53 -25.47 -4.55
C ILE A 57 3.04 -25.02 -3.19
N ASP A 58 3.97 -25.77 -2.58
CA ASP A 58 4.74 -25.31 -1.42
C ASP A 58 6.24 -25.31 -1.74
N ILE A 59 6.88 -24.14 -1.70
CA ILE A 59 8.31 -23.95 -2.03
C ILE A 59 8.99 -23.03 -1.01
N ASP A 60 10.04 -23.53 -0.36
CA ASP A 60 11.06 -22.71 0.31
C ASP A 60 12.37 -22.75 -0.49
N THR A 61 12.88 -21.57 -0.86
CA THR A 61 14.17 -21.45 -1.56
C THR A 61 15.35 -21.27 -0.61
N GLY A 62 15.09 -20.98 0.66
CA GLY A 62 16.07 -20.64 1.68
C GLY A 62 16.82 -19.33 1.37
N VAL A 63 18.08 -19.26 1.77
CA VAL A 63 18.94 -18.07 1.64
C VAL A 63 19.58 -17.89 0.25
N LYS A 64 19.05 -18.53 -0.81
CA LYS A 64 19.61 -18.46 -2.18
C LYS A 64 19.51 -17.04 -2.74
N ILE A 65 20.63 -16.41 -3.10
CA ILE A 65 20.68 -14.98 -3.47
C ILE A 65 20.33 -14.69 -4.93
N GLY A 66 19.84 -13.47 -5.18
CA GLY A 66 19.74 -12.86 -6.51
C GLY A 66 18.90 -13.67 -7.51
N LYS A 67 19.38 -13.74 -8.76
CA LYS A 67 18.79 -14.55 -9.84
C LYS A 67 18.67 -16.04 -9.53
N ASN A 68 19.31 -16.55 -8.47
CA ASN A 68 19.16 -17.95 -8.04
C ASN A 68 18.11 -18.12 -6.91
N GLY A 69 17.58 -17.03 -6.34
CA GLY A 69 16.70 -17.04 -5.17
C GLY A 69 15.23 -17.35 -5.40
N TYR A 70 14.78 -17.43 -6.65
CA TYR A 70 13.35 -17.55 -6.96
C TYR A 70 12.74 -18.92 -6.69
N ALA A 71 11.43 -18.93 -6.37
CA ALA A 71 10.62 -20.14 -6.27
C ALA A 71 9.93 -20.44 -7.60
N ILE A 72 9.37 -19.41 -8.24
CA ILE A 72 8.75 -19.47 -9.57
C ILE A 72 9.47 -18.51 -10.54
N SER A 73 9.86 -19.00 -11.70
CA SER A 73 10.27 -18.19 -12.86
C SER A 73 9.40 -18.51 -14.07
N VAL A 74 8.90 -17.46 -14.73
CA VAL A 74 8.17 -17.55 -16.01
C VAL A 74 8.88 -16.65 -17.01
N GLN A 75 9.37 -17.20 -18.12
CA GLN A 75 10.29 -16.48 -19.01
C GLN A 75 10.10 -16.83 -20.50
N ASN A 76 10.53 -15.91 -21.36
CA ASN A 76 10.63 -16.05 -22.82
C ASN A 76 9.31 -16.43 -23.51
N SER A 77 8.24 -15.68 -23.25
CA SER A 77 6.85 -15.99 -23.67
C SER A 77 6.24 -17.23 -22.97
N GLY A 78 6.80 -17.62 -21.83
CA GLY A 78 6.22 -18.64 -20.97
C GLY A 78 4.90 -18.17 -20.34
N LYS A 79 4.01 -19.10 -20.00
CA LYS A 79 2.76 -18.80 -19.29
C LYS A 79 2.54 -19.77 -18.14
N LEU A 80 2.22 -19.23 -16.97
CA LEU A 80 1.83 -20.02 -15.80
C LEU A 80 0.44 -19.61 -15.31
N THR A 81 -0.47 -20.57 -15.21
CA THR A 81 -1.71 -20.44 -14.43
C THR A 81 -1.62 -21.38 -13.22
N THR A 82 -1.97 -20.91 -12.03
CA THR A 82 -2.04 -21.74 -10.82
C THR A 82 -3.46 -21.76 -10.25
N GLU A 83 -4.05 -22.95 -10.20
CA GLU A 83 -5.40 -23.22 -9.67
C GLU A 83 -5.36 -23.88 -8.28
N GLY A 84 -4.25 -24.53 -7.92
CA GLY A 84 -3.98 -24.98 -6.55
C GLY A 84 -3.56 -23.82 -5.63
N ASN A 85 -3.50 -24.08 -4.32
CA ASN A 85 -3.04 -23.09 -3.35
C ASN A 85 -1.53 -22.82 -3.55
N VAL A 86 -1.11 -21.55 -3.55
CA VAL A 86 0.30 -21.18 -3.72
C VAL A 86 0.91 -20.74 -2.40
N LYS A 87 2.03 -21.35 -1.98
CA LYS A 87 2.80 -21.00 -0.79
C LYS A 87 4.30 -20.93 -1.11
N LEU A 88 4.87 -19.74 -1.04
CA LEU A 88 6.25 -19.47 -1.45
C LEU A 88 7.03 -18.75 -0.35
N SER A 89 8.29 -19.14 -0.15
CA SER A 89 9.19 -18.49 0.82
C SER A 89 10.62 -18.33 0.30
N THR A 90 11.26 -17.19 0.62
CA THR A 90 12.68 -16.94 0.35
C THR A 90 13.34 -15.98 1.34
N ALA A 91 14.53 -16.34 1.82
CA ALA A 91 15.38 -15.51 2.68
C ALA A 91 16.60 -14.93 1.94
N GLY A 92 16.66 -15.08 0.62
CA GLY A 92 17.81 -14.67 -0.19
C GLY A 92 17.90 -13.17 -0.42
N LYS A 93 19.08 -12.57 -0.19
CA LYS A 93 19.37 -11.19 -0.59
C LYS A 93 19.09 -11.01 -2.10
N SER A 94 18.26 -10.02 -2.44
CA SER A 94 17.79 -9.74 -3.81
C SER A 94 17.11 -10.93 -4.51
N ALA A 95 16.50 -11.85 -3.76
CA ALA A 95 15.65 -12.89 -4.32
C ALA A 95 14.29 -12.33 -4.76
N PHE A 96 13.64 -13.02 -5.71
CA PHE A 96 12.29 -12.75 -6.18
C PHE A 96 11.44 -14.00 -5.89
N ALA A 97 10.43 -13.98 -5.03
CA ALA A 97 9.68 -15.22 -4.79
C ALA A 97 8.99 -15.71 -6.09
N ILE A 98 8.41 -14.78 -6.85
CA ILE A 98 7.99 -14.96 -8.24
C ILE A 98 8.70 -13.94 -9.15
N SER A 99 9.21 -14.39 -10.29
CA SER A 99 9.77 -13.56 -11.36
C SER A 99 9.12 -13.89 -12.71
N VAL A 100 8.59 -12.89 -13.39
CA VAL A 100 7.95 -13.01 -14.71
C VAL A 100 8.67 -12.08 -15.69
N SER A 101 9.27 -12.61 -16.76
CA SER A 101 10.12 -11.83 -17.67
C SER A 101 9.92 -12.15 -19.16
N ASN A 102 10.35 -11.23 -20.04
CA ASN A 102 10.44 -11.42 -21.50
C ASN A 102 9.11 -11.82 -22.19
N ASN A 103 8.08 -10.97 -22.12
CA ASN A 103 6.75 -11.15 -22.74
C ASN A 103 5.97 -12.36 -22.20
N SER A 104 6.21 -12.75 -20.95
CA SER A 104 5.55 -13.91 -20.31
C SER A 104 4.25 -13.50 -19.59
N SER A 105 3.47 -14.48 -19.10
CA SER A 105 2.27 -14.21 -18.29
C SER A 105 2.13 -15.10 -17.06
N LEU A 106 1.63 -14.53 -15.95
CA LEU A 106 1.31 -15.22 -14.70
C LEU A 106 -0.16 -15.00 -14.30
N THR A 107 -0.89 -16.05 -13.97
CA THR A 107 -2.27 -15.98 -13.47
C THR A 107 -2.40 -16.82 -12.20
N ILE A 108 -2.66 -16.19 -11.05
CA ILE A 108 -2.94 -16.89 -9.79
C ILE A 108 -4.41 -16.70 -9.47
N THR A 109 -5.21 -17.78 -9.47
CA THR A 109 -6.68 -17.72 -9.34
C THR A 109 -7.22 -18.10 -7.97
N ASN A 110 -6.43 -18.80 -7.15
CA ASN A 110 -6.86 -19.42 -5.89
C ASN A 110 -6.00 -19.00 -4.68
N GLY A 111 -5.54 -17.75 -4.68
CA GLY A 111 -4.72 -17.18 -3.62
C GLY A 111 -3.23 -17.56 -3.65
N ALA A 112 -2.41 -16.73 -3.01
CA ALA A 112 -1.01 -17.06 -2.75
C ALA A 112 -0.49 -16.48 -1.44
N SER A 113 0.11 -17.30 -0.59
CA SER A 113 0.88 -16.86 0.57
C SER A 113 2.35 -16.75 0.18
N ILE A 114 2.88 -15.53 0.11
CA ILE A 114 4.25 -15.24 -0.37
C ILE A 114 5.01 -14.54 0.75
N THR A 115 6.10 -15.14 1.24
CA THR A 115 6.93 -14.56 2.31
C THR A 115 8.37 -14.33 1.85
N THR A 116 8.90 -13.11 2.02
CA THR A 116 10.32 -12.82 1.79
C THR A 116 10.97 -12.10 2.97
N SER A 117 12.23 -12.44 3.26
CA SER A 117 13.01 -11.84 4.37
C SER A 117 14.45 -11.45 3.98
N GLY A 118 14.83 -11.66 2.73
CA GLY A 118 16.11 -11.19 2.22
C GLY A 118 16.14 -9.68 2.03
N LYS A 119 17.28 -9.06 2.34
CA LYS A 119 17.57 -7.66 1.98
C LYS A 119 17.40 -7.42 0.48
N ASN A 120 16.73 -6.34 0.09
CA ASN A 120 16.33 -6.01 -1.28
C ASN A 120 15.47 -7.12 -1.97
N ALA A 121 14.91 -8.09 -1.23
CA ALA A 121 14.09 -9.14 -1.84
C ALA A 121 12.72 -8.60 -2.26
N THR A 122 12.10 -9.29 -3.22
CA THR A 122 10.82 -8.91 -3.80
C THR A 122 9.84 -10.08 -3.78
N GLY A 123 8.58 -9.83 -3.45
CA GLY A 123 7.52 -10.84 -3.50
C GLY A 123 7.25 -11.27 -4.95
N ILE A 124 6.70 -10.36 -5.75
CA ILE A 124 6.41 -10.58 -7.17
C ILE A 124 7.13 -9.52 -8.02
N ASN A 125 7.86 -9.93 -9.06
CA ASN A 125 8.52 -9.04 -10.02
C ASN A 125 8.04 -9.33 -11.44
N ILE A 126 7.48 -8.33 -12.10
CA ILE A 126 6.93 -8.38 -13.45
C ILE A 126 7.77 -7.48 -14.37
N GLU A 127 8.49 -8.05 -15.33
CA GLU A 127 9.41 -7.34 -16.22
C GLU A 127 9.08 -7.58 -17.71
N ASN A 128 8.68 -6.53 -18.41
CA ASN A 128 8.14 -6.56 -19.78
C ASN A 128 7.15 -7.71 -20.05
N SER A 129 6.24 -7.96 -19.10
CA SER A 129 5.39 -9.17 -19.00
C SER A 129 4.06 -8.86 -18.31
N SER A 130 3.04 -9.72 -18.42
CA SER A 130 1.71 -9.46 -17.83
C SER A 130 1.28 -10.45 -16.74
N GLY A 131 0.17 -10.17 -16.06
CA GLY A 131 -0.47 -11.17 -15.20
C GLY A 131 -1.54 -10.64 -14.25
N SER A 132 -2.00 -11.53 -13.36
CA SER A 132 -2.86 -11.20 -12.23
C SER A 132 -2.63 -12.08 -11.01
N ILE A 133 -2.98 -11.56 -9.84
CA ILE A 133 -3.15 -12.31 -8.59
C ILE A 133 -4.51 -12.03 -7.97
N GLU A 134 -5.24 -13.10 -7.70
CA GLU A 134 -6.50 -13.13 -6.99
C GLU A 134 -6.26 -13.72 -5.58
N GLY A 135 -6.51 -12.95 -4.51
CA GLY A 135 -6.40 -13.44 -3.12
C GLY A 135 -4.97 -13.57 -2.56
N GLY A 136 -4.06 -12.65 -2.90
CA GLY A 136 -2.68 -12.68 -2.40
C GLY A 136 -2.52 -12.25 -0.94
N ASN A 137 -1.69 -12.95 -0.18
CA ASN A 137 -1.12 -12.53 1.10
C ASN A 137 0.41 -12.44 0.96
N ILE A 138 0.92 -11.24 0.69
CA ILE A 138 2.32 -11.00 0.35
C ILE A 138 3.01 -10.28 1.52
N ILE A 139 3.94 -10.97 2.19
CA ILE A 139 4.70 -10.46 3.33
C ILE A 139 6.17 -10.32 2.91
N THR A 140 6.76 -9.13 3.03
CA THR A 140 8.21 -8.92 2.81
C THR A 140 8.83 -8.18 4.01
N SER A 141 10.09 -8.49 4.37
CA SER A 141 10.62 -8.14 5.71
C SER A 141 12.12 -7.82 5.83
N GLY A 142 12.87 -7.76 4.73
CA GLY A 142 14.28 -7.35 4.74
C GLY A 142 14.47 -5.85 4.44
N ASP A 143 15.63 -5.27 4.78
CA ASP A 143 15.93 -3.87 4.42
C ASP A 143 15.65 -3.62 2.93
N ASN A 144 14.97 -2.53 2.61
CA ASN A 144 14.61 -2.14 1.24
C ASN A 144 13.81 -3.22 0.46
N ALA A 145 13.10 -4.13 1.14
CA ALA A 145 12.27 -5.16 0.50
C ALA A 145 11.02 -4.58 -0.19
N ARG A 146 10.48 -5.30 -1.17
CA ARG A 146 9.38 -4.81 -2.03
C ARG A 146 8.28 -5.85 -2.22
N GLY A 147 7.03 -5.52 -1.95
CA GLY A 147 5.89 -6.44 -2.12
C GLY A 147 5.71 -6.88 -3.57
N VAL A 148 5.32 -5.94 -4.44
CA VAL A 148 5.18 -6.16 -5.89
C VAL A 148 5.89 -5.07 -6.68
N VAL A 149 6.64 -5.46 -7.72
CA VAL A 149 7.35 -4.55 -8.64
C VAL A 149 6.91 -4.85 -10.08
N ILE A 150 6.54 -3.81 -10.81
CA ILE A 150 6.08 -3.87 -12.20
C ILE A 150 6.95 -2.89 -13.00
N SER A 151 7.77 -3.38 -13.94
CA SER A 151 8.77 -2.57 -14.64
C SER A 151 8.80 -2.80 -16.15
N GLY A 152 8.82 -1.72 -16.93
CA GLY A 152 8.90 -1.75 -18.40
C GLY A 152 7.55 -1.55 -19.11
N GLU A 153 7.60 -0.98 -20.32
CA GLU A 153 6.46 -0.50 -21.12
C GLU A 153 5.44 -1.58 -21.54
N LYS A 154 5.81 -2.85 -21.45
CA LYS A 154 4.90 -3.99 -21.68
C LYS A 154 4.30 -4.58 -20.40
N SER A 155 4.65 -4.04 -19.23
CA SER A 155 4.31 -4.65 -17.96
C SER A 155 2.94 -4.22 -17.45
N GLN A 156 2.06 -5.19 -17.25
CA GLN A 156 0.67 -4.96 -16.85
C GLN A 156 0.25 -6.04 -15.84
N PHE A 157 -0.03 -5.64 -14.60
CA PHE A 157 -0.39 -6.58 -13.53
C PHE A 157 -1.67 -6.17 -12.81
N ALA A 158 -2.51 -7.13 -12.43
CA ALA A 158 -3.71 -6.88 -11.61
C ALA A 158 -3.58 -7.55 -10.23
N ILE A 159 -3.89 -6.80 -9.17
CA ILE A 159 -3.85 -7.25 -7.77
C ILE A 159 -5.25 -7.11 -7.18
N ASN A 160 -5.94 -8.22 -6.97
CA ASN A 160 -7.33 -8.26 -6.50
C ASN A 160 -7.42 -8.90 -5.11
N ASN A 161 -8.32 -8.39 -4.27
CA ASN A 161 -8.74 -9.04 -3.01
C ASN A 161 -7.57 -9.45 -2.10
N SER A 162 -6.51 -8.64 -2.07
CA SER A 162 -5.19 -9.02 -1.54
C SER A 162 -4.79 -8.24 -0.27
N ILE A 163 -3.81 -8.76 0.45
CA ILE A 163 -3.14 -8.14 1.59
C ILE A 163 -1.64 -8.13 1.31
N LEU A 164 -1.04 -6.94 1.31
CA LEU A 164 0.40 -6.72 1.18
C LEU A 164 0.91 -6.15 2.50
N THR A 165 1.90 -6.78 3.12
CA THR A 165 2.64 -6.25 4.27
C THR A 165 4.13 -6.20 3.92
N THR A 166 4.76 -5.04 3.99
CA THR A 166 6.16 -4.88 3.64
C THR A 166 6.90 -4.11 4.74
N GLN A 167 7.94 -4.71 5.30
CA GLN A 167 8.70 -4.20 6.42
C GLN A 167 10.18 -4.12 6.05
N GLY A 168 10.87 -3.12 6.57
CA GLY A 168 12.32 -2.97 6.43
C GLY A 168 12.75 -1.51 6.43
N GLU A 169 13.81 -1.21 7.17
CA GLU A 169 14.40 0.13 7.19
C GLU A 169 15.04 0.49 5.84
N ASN A 170 15.17 1.80 5.55
CA ASN A 170 16.11 2.23 4.52
C ASN A 170 17.54 1.93 5.00
N SER A 171 18.20 1.08 4.24
CA SER A 171 19.64 0.94 4.31
C SER A 171 20.30 1.71 3.16
N ASN A 172 21.16 2.66 3.54
CA ASN A 172 21.80 3.75 2.77
C ASN A 172 22.43 3.40 1.40
N ALA A 173 22.47 2.13 1.01
CA ALA A 173 22.98 1.69 -0.29
C ALA A 173 22.08 2.06 -1.48
N PHE A 174 20.81 2.46 -1.27
CA PHE A 174 19.86 2.71 -2.37
C PHE A 174 18.99 3.97 -2.27
N LEU A 175 18.92 4.67 -1.13
CA LEU A 175 18.07 5.88 -0.93
C LEU A 175 16.54 5.65 -0.92
N TRP A 176 16.08 4.41 -0.77
CA TRP A 176 14.64 4.09 -0.61
C TRP A 176 14.49 2.99 0.45
N GLY A 177 13.50 3.13 1.35
CA GLY A 177 13.11 2.09 2.29
C GLY A 177 12.27 0.97 1.64
N ALA A 178 11.58 0.20 2.46
CA ALA A 178 10.73 -0.89 2.00
C ALA A 178 9.47 -0.37 1.25
N ARG A 179 8.95 -1.10 0.25
CA ARG A 179 7.87 -0.63 -0.64
C ARG A 179 6.75 -1.64 -0.85
N GLY A 180 5.49 -1.28 -0.64
CA GLY A 180 4.33 -2.15 -0.88
C GLY A 180 4.17 -2.51 -2.36
N ILE A 181 3.81 -1.53 -3.19
CA ILE A 181 3.71 -1.66 -4.65
C ILE A 181 4.64 -0.65 -5.32
N SER A 182 5.25 -1.02 -6.45
CA SER A 182 6.04 -0.10 -7.27
C SER A 182 5.82 -0.32 -8.77
N ALA A 183 5.36 0.73 -9.46
CA ALA A 183 5.25 0.81 -10.91
C ALA A 183 6.39 1.67 -11.46
N GLU A 184 7.28 1.10 -12.27
CA GLU A 184 8.51 1.75 -12.72
C GLU A 184 8.63 1.66 -14.26
N ASN A 185 9.26 2.65 -14.90
CA ASN A 185 9.67 2.58 -16.32
C ASN A 185 8.52 2.22 -17.28
N LYS A 186 7.38 2.92 -17.20
CA LYS A 186 6.12 2.64 -17.92
C LYS A 186 5.42 1.31 -17.58
N GLY A 187 5.78 0.64 -16.48
CA GLY A 187 4.99 -0.47 -15.94
C GLY A 187 3.64 0.02 -15.40
N SER A 188 2.58 -0.77 -15.57
CA SER A 188 1.21 -0.45 -15.13
C SER A 188 0.65 -1.52 -14.18
N VAL A 189 -0.02 -1.09 -13.12
CA VAL A 189 -0.69 -2.00 -12.17
C VAL A 189 -2.07 -1.50 -11.76
N SER A 190 -3.06 -2.38 -11.81
CA SER A 190 -4.38 -2.14 -11.24
C SER A 190 -4.54 -2.89 -9.91
N VAL A 191 -5.16 -2.22 -8.94
CA VAL A 191 -5.28 -2.67 -7.55
C VAL A 191 -6.74 -2.55 -7.12
N ASN A 192 -7.35 -3.68 -6.73
CA ASN A 192 -8.76 -3.75 -6.35
C ASN A 192 -8.96 -4.43 -4.98
N ASN A 193 -9.81 -3.84 -4.14
CA ASN A 193 -10.22 -4.38 -2.83
C ASN A 193 -9.04 -4.91 -2.00
N THR A 194 -7.97 -4.12 -1.89
CA THR A 194 -6.66 -4.57 -1.42
C THR A 194 -6.16 -3.71 -0.26
N GLN A 195 -5.50 -4.35 0.70
CA GLN A 195 -4.91 -3.69 1.87
C GLN A 195 -3.38 -3.68 1.73
N ILE A 196 -2.77 -2.52 1.89
CA ILE A 196 -1.32 -2.33 1.78
C ILE A 196 -0.80 -1.74 3.10
N LYS A 197 0.07 -2.48 3.79
CA LYS A 197 0.78 -2.04 4.99
C LYS A 197 2.27 -1.92 4.69
N THR A 198 2.91 -0.80 5.04
CA THR A 198 4.37 -0.64 4.89
C THR A 198 5.02 0.03 6.09
N GLU A 199 6.09 -0.56 6.63
CA GLU A 199 6.69 -0.16 7.91
C GLU A 199 8.22 -0.05 7.81
N GLY A 200 8.77 1.11 8.16
CA GLY A 200 10.21 1.40 8.17
C GLY A 200 10.51 2.86 7.83
N SER A 201 11.73 3.31 8.12
CA SER A 201 12.22 4.61 7.62
C SER A 201 12.18 4.65 6.09
N GLU A 202 11.62 5.75 5.55
CA GLU A 202 11.47 5.98 4.10
C GLU A 202 10.73 4.84 3.39
N ALA A 203 9.76 4.25 4.09
CA ALA A 203 8.82 3.27 3.56
C ALA A 203 7.80 3.90 2.60
N PHE A 204 7.38 3.16 1.56
CA PHE A 204 6.39 3.60 0.58
C PHE A 204 5.23 2.61 0.46
N GLY A 205 3.98 3.05 0.61
CA GLY A 205 2.81 2.20 0.36
C GLY A 205 2.67 1.86 -1.12
N VAL A 206 2.47 2.90 -1.94
CA VAL A 206 2.47 2.84 -3.40
C VAL A 206 3.46 3.86 -3.93
N PHE A 207 4.35 3.41 -4.81
CA PHE A 207 5.33 4.24 -5.51
C PHE A 207 5.17 4.13 -7.02
N THR A 208 5.30 5.23 -7.75
CA THR A 208 5.43 5.23 -9.21
C THR A 208 6.53 6.18 -9.68
N SER A 209 7.29 5.76 -10.69
CA SER A 209 8.33 6.57 -11.34
C SER A 209 8.58 6.21 -12.81
N SER A 210 9.24 7.12 -13.53
CA SER A 210 9.63 6.97 -14.94
C SER A 210 8.45 6.54 -15.84
N GLY A 211 7.31 7.24 -15.71
CA GLY A 211 6.11 6.98 -16.50
C GLY A 211 5.27 5.78 -16.07
N GLY A 212 5.52 5.21 -14.89
CA GLY A 212 4.70 4.13 -14.34
C GLY A 212 3.26 4.55 -14.04
N LEU A 213 2.31 3.63 -14.12
CA LEU A 213 0.90 3.85 -13.83
C LEU A 213 0.41 2.95 -12.69
N VAL A 214 -0.35 3.53 -11.74
CA VAL A 214 -1.06 2.78 -10.71
C VAL A 214 -2.53 3.18 -10.69
N GLU A 215 -3.43 2.22 -10.86
CA GLU A 215 -4.88 2.39 -10.73
C GLU A 215 -5.38 1.74 -9.43
N LEU A 216 -6.04 2.52 -8.57
CA LEU A 216 -6.49 2.10 -7.24
C LEU A 216 -8.03 2.09 -7.17
N THR A 217 -8.59 1.03 -6.59
CA THR A 217 -10.04 0.88 -6.39
C THR A 217 -10.29 0.16 -5.06
N ASP A 218 -11.09 0.74 -4.17
CA ASP A 218 -11.40 0.18 -2.85
C ASP A 218 -10.12 -0.23 -2.08
N THR A 219 -9.11 0.65 -2.06
CA THR A 219 -7.75 0.33 -1.59
C THR A 219 -7.42 1.06 -0.30
N ASN A 220 -7.00 0.29 0.71
CA ASN A 220 -6.64 0.80 2.03
C ASN A 220 -5.12 0.75 2.21
N ILE A 221 -4.49 1.89 2.47
CA ILE A 221 -3.04 2.04 2.57
C ILE A 221 -2.70 2.54 3.97
N THR A 222 -1.82 1.84 4.68
CA THR A 222 -1.31 2.21 6.00
C THR A 222 0.21 2.16 6.00
N THR A 223 0.85 3.28 6.33
CA THR A 223 2.31 3.40 6.29
C THR A 223 2.86 4.02 7.57
N SER A 224 4.02 3.52 8.02
CA SER A 224 4.61 3.99 9.27
C SER A 224 6.15 4.01 9.24
N GLY A 225 6.72 4.97 9.97
CA GLY A 225 8.15 5.21 10.07
C GLY A 225 8.52 6.67 9.82
N LYS A 226 9.77 7.04 10.08
CA LYS A 226 10.26 8.38 9.74
C LYS A 226 10.30 8.55 8.22
N ASN A 227 9.91 9.71 7.68
CA ASN A 227 9.94 10.00 6.24
C ASN A 227 9.10 9.01 5.40
N ALA A 228 8.10 8.31 5.97
CA ALA A 228 7.30 7.33 5.25
C ALA A 228 6.18 7.98 4.40
N TYR A 229 5.86 7.36 3.26
CA TYR A 229 4.95 7.85 2.23
C TYR A 229 3.79 6.88 1.98
N GLY A 230 2.55 7.39 1.94
CA GLY A 230 1.39 6.57 1.56
C GLY A 230 1.34 6.32 0.04
N LEU A 231 1.21 7.41 -0.72
CA LEU A 231 1.31 7.49 -2.18
C LEU A 231 2.48 8.41 -2.57
N ARG A 232 3.32 7.97 -3.50
CA ARG A 232 4.42 8.79 -4.07
C ARG A 232 4.47 8.65 -5.59
N ALA A 233 4.35 9.76 -6.30
CA ALA A 233 4.53 9.85 -7.76
C ALA A 233 5.73 10.73 -8.08
N ASP A 234 6.79 10.17 -8.64
CA ASP A 234 8.12 10.80 -8.75
C ASP A 234 8.66 10.69 -10.20
N GLY A 235 8.50 11.77 -10.98
CA GLY A 235 9.01 11.87 -12.35
C GLY A 235 7.92 11.99 -13.42
N VAL A 236 8.31 12.47 -14.61
CA VAL A 236 7.45 12.67 -15.79
C VAL A 236 6.59 11.44 -16.10
N ASP A 237 5.33 11.68 -16.45
CA ASP A 237 4.26 10.70 -16.75
C ASP A 237 3.93 9.73 -15.59
N SER A 238 4.59 9.83 -14.43
CA SER A 238 4.43 8.86 -13.34
C SER A 238 3.14 9.16 -12.58
N THR A 239 2.17 8.25 -12.71
CA THR A 239 0.76 8.56 -12.46
C THR A 239 0.11 7.58 -11.47
N ILE A 240 -0.63 8.11 -10.50
CA ILE A 240 -1.50 7.33 -9.60
C ILE A 240 -2.94 7.84 -9.76
N ILE A 241 -3.91 6.95 -9.99
CA ILE A 241 -5.33 7.28 -10.15
C ILE A 241 -6.14 6.39 -9.21
N ALA A 242 -6.89 6.99 -8.28
CA ALA A 242 -7.93 6.28 -7.55
C ALA A 242 -9.31 6.50 -8.20
N SER A 243 -10.06 5.42 -8.40
CA SER A 243 -11.40 5.48 -8.99
C SER A 243 -12.48 5.76 -7.93
N LYS A 244 -12.37 5.10 -6.78
CA LYS A 244 -13.24 5.20 -5.59
C LYS A 244 -12.61 4.49 -4.39
N GLY A 245 -13.06 4.83 -3.18
CA GLY A 245 -12.77 4.05 -1.98
C GLY A 245 -11.30 4.03 -1.55
N LEU A 246 -10.56 5.10 -1.83
CA LEU A 246 -9.17 5.27 -1.37
C LEU A 246 -9.14 5.71 0.11
N GLN A 247 -8.42 4.96 0.93
CA GLN A 247 -8.09 5.35 2.30
C GLN A 247 -6.56 5.31 2.49
N VAL A 248 -5.96 6.40 2.98
CA VAL A 248 -4.51 6.49 3.22
C VAL A 248 -4.22 6.96 4.64
N VAL A 249 -3.43 6.19 5.38
CA VAL A 249 -2.98 6.50 6.75
C VAL A 249 -1.46 6.53 6.80
N THR A 250 -0.87 7.62 7.30
CA THR A 250 0.56 7.77 7.61
C THR A 250 0.80 8.01 9.09
N SER A 251 1.89 7.45 9.63
CA SER A 251 2.29 7.67 11.04
C SER A 251 3.80 7.66 11.26
N GLY A 252 4.31 8.70 11.92
CA GLY A 252 5.73 8.93 12.15
C GLY A 252 6.14 10.36 11.77
N ASN A 253 7.31 10.80 12.25
CA ASN A 253 7.80 12.15 11.98
C ASN A 253 8.19 12.33 10.50
N GLN A 254 7.90 13.51 9.96
CA GLN A 254 8.16 13.90 8.57
C GLN A 254 7.45 12.97 7.56
N THR A 255 6.27 12.45 7.88
CA THR A 255 5.52 11.54 6.99
C THR A 255 4.61 12.28 6.01
N HIS A 256 4.39 11.70 4.83
CA HIS A 256 3.61 12.32 3.76
C HIS A 256 2.60 11.35 3.16
N ALA A 257 1.30 11.50 3.45
CA ALA A 257 0.31 10.54 2.97
C ALA A 257 0.20 10.53 1.45
N VAL A 258 0.28 11.69 0.80
CA VAL A 258 0.28 11.81 -0.66
C VAL A 258 1.37 12.80 -1.08
N SER A 259 2.30 12.37 -1.92
CA SER A 259 3.48 13.15 -2.33
C SER A 259 3.67 13.11 -3.85
N SER A 260 3.71 14.27 -4.50
CA SER A 260 3.85 14.41 -5.95
C SER A 260 4.99 15.37 -6.29
N LEU A 261 5.89 14.97 -7.20
CA LEU A 261 7.09 15.74 -7.57
C LEU A 261 7.66 15.30 -8.93
N ASN A 262 8.60 16.09 -9.45
CA ASN A 262 9.29 15.83 -10.72
C ASN A 262 8.36 15.65 -11.94
N ASN A 263 7.20 16.33 -11.97
CA ASN A 263 6.07 16.11 -12.89
C ASN A 263 5.31 14.79 -12.65
N GLY A 264 5.25 14.32 -11.40
CA GLY A 264 4.32 13.28 -10.99
C GLY A 264 2.87 13.77 -11.02
N HIS A 265 1.94 12.83 -11.19
CA HIS A 265 0.50 13.09 -11.26
C HIS A 265 -0.27 12.17 -10.30
N ILE A 266 -1.08 12.73 -9.40
CA ILE A 266 -1.95 11.95 -8.50
C ILE A 266 -3.39 12.44 -8.60
N ASN A 267 -4.31 11.56 -8.98
CA ASN A 267 -5.75 11.79 -8.87
C ASN A 267 -6.31 10.92 -7.73
N LEU A 268 -6.86 11.56 -6.71
CA LEU A 268 -7.44 10.90 -5.52
C LEU A 268 -8.85 10.33 -5.77
N GLY A 269 -9.47 10.65 -6.91
CA GLY A 269 -10.86 10.28 -7.18
C GLY A 269 -11.85 11.03 -6.27
N ALA A 270 -13.04 10.47 -6.15
CA ALA A 270 -14.11 11.03 -5.32
C ALA A 270 -14.14 10.39 -3.92
N GLY A 271 -14.21 11.23 -2.87
CA GLY A 271 -14.44 10.81 -1.48
C GLY A 271 -13.25 10.10 -0.81
N ALA A 272 -12.02 10.38 -1.26
CA ALA A 272 -10.82 9.83 -0.61
C ALA A 272 -10.68 10.33 0.84
N ALA A 273 -10.22 9.45 1.73
CA ALA A 273 -9.95 9.76 3.13
C ALA A 273 -8.44 9.65 3.43
N ILE A 274 -7.87 10.71 3.98
CA ILE A 274 -6.43 10.83 4.26
C ILE A 274 -6.23 11.18 5.73
N GLU A 275 -5.43 10.39 6.43
CA GLU A 275 -5.04 10.61 7.83
C GLU A 275 -3.51 10.62 7.97
N THR A 276 -2.95 11.61 8.67
CA THR A 276 -1.49 11.78 8.83
C THR A 276 -1.13 12.18 10.25
N LYS A 277 -0.22 11.42 10.89
CA LYS A 277 0.13 11.59 12.31
C LYS A 277 1.65 11.68 12.52
N GLY A 278 2.15 12.87 12.85
CA GLY A 278 3.55 13.06 13.25
C GLY A 278 4.02 14.50 13.17
N GLU A 279 5.16 14.78 13.82
CA GLU A 279 5.81 16.08 13.75
C GLU A 279 6.32 16.34 12.33
N GLN A 280 6.13 17.56 11.83
CA GLN A 280 6.53 18.02 10.48
C GLN A 280 5.94 17.19 9.32
N SER A 281 4.84 16.48 9.56
CA SER A 281 4.18 15.61 8.58
C SER A 281 3.11 16.36 7.78
N ASP A 282 3.01 16.12 6.48
CA ASP A 282 2.07 16.80 5.58
C ASP A 282 1.13 15.78 4.92
N ALA A 283 -0.19 15.93 5.00
CA ALA A 283 -1.10 14.95 4.41
C ALA A 283 -1.05 14.95 2.87
N ILE A 284 -1.00 16.14 2.26
CA ILE A 284 -0.65 16.31 0.85
C ILE A 284 0.62 17.17 0.75
N GLN A 285 1.58 16.71 -0.06
CA GLN A 285 2.83 17.39 -0.36
C GLN A 285 3.07 17.46 -1.87
N ILE A 286 3.38 18.65 -2.38
CA ILE A 286 3.93 18.87 -3.72
C ILE A 286 5.21 19.69 -3.58
N ILE A 287 6.33 19.17 -4.08
CA ILE A 287 7.68 19.73 -3.86
C ILE A 287 8.58 19.57 -5.11
N GLU A 288 9.81 20.08 -4.98
CA GLU A 288 10.86 20.21 -6.01
C GLU A 288 10.61 21.27 -7.09
N SER A 289 11.71 21.76 -7.68
CA SER A 289 11.70 22.78 -8.75
C SER A 289 11.00 22.33 -10.04
N ASN A 290 10.82 21.03 -10.19
CA ASN A 290 10.12 20.36 -11.29
C ASN A 290 8.63 20.10 -11.01
N GLY A 291 8.11 20.51 -9.84
CA GLY A 291 6.69 20.47 -9.50
C GLY A 291 6.00 19.12 -9.65
N GLY A 292 4.68 19.14 -9.73
CA GLY A 292 3.82 17.96 -9.77
C GLY A 292 2.36 18.35 -9.57
N THR A 293 1.43 17.47 -9.93
CA THR A 293 0.00 17.76 -9.81
C THR A 293 -0.70 16.79 -8.87
N LEU A 294 -1.70 17.32 -8.15
CA LEU A 294 -2.70 16.54 -7.43
C LEU A 294 -4.12 17.03 -7.76
N THR A 295 -5.04 16.11 -8.00
CA THR A 295 -6.48 16.37 -8.13
C THR A 295 -7.31 15.45 -7.21
N GLY A 296 -8.54 15.84 -6.90
CA GLY A 296 -9.51 15.00 -6.20
C GLY A 296 -10.86 15.69 -6.01
N ASP A 297 -11.92 14.93 -5.70
CA ASP A 297 -13.24 15.46 -5.40
C ASP A 297 -13.69 15.09 -3.97
N SER A 298 -14.23 16.06 -3.24
CA SER A 298 -14.85 15.87 -1.92
C SER A 298 -13.96 15.09 -0.94
N VAL A 299 -12.67 15.42 -0.91
CA VAL A 299 -11.62 14.72 -0.16
C VAL A 299 -11.66 15.13 1.31
N SER A 300 -11.49 14.17 2.21
CA SER A 300 -11.40 14.38 3.66
C SER A 300 -9.96 14.20 4.14
N ILE A 301 -9.39 15.23 4.77
CA ILE A 301 -8.00 15.28 5.22
C ILE A 301 -7.95 15.55 6.73
N GLN A 302 -7.25 14.69 7.47
CA GLN A 302 -6.93 14.89 8.88
C GLN A 302 -5.42 14.79 9.11
N THR A 303 -4.82 15.87 9.64
CA THR A 303 -3.39 15.92 9.98
C THR A 303 -3.20 16.28 11.45
N THR A 304 -2.34 15.56 12.17
CA THR A 304 -2.02 15.86 13.59
C THR A 304 -0.53 15.81 13.87
N GLY A 305 0.04 16.92 14.37
CA GLY A 305 1.42 17.00 14.86
C GLY A 305 1.98 18.43 14.86
N TYR A 306 3.07 18.63 15.59
CA TYR A 306 3.81 19.91 15.58
C TYR A 306 4.31 20.24 14.17
N ALA A 307 4.10 21.47 13.69
CA ALA A 307 4.45 21.95 12.34
C ALA A 307 3.89 21.10 11.17
N ALA A 308 2.85 20.30 11.43
CA ALA A 308 2.20 19.43 10.46
C ALA A 308 1.24 20.22 9.54
N LYS A 309 0.94 19.73 8.33
CA LYS A 309 0.12 20.47 7.34
C LYS A 309 -0.96 19.59 6.69
N GLY A 310 -2.10 20.20 6.37
CA GLY A 310 -3.13 19.55 5.56
C GLY A 310 -2.67 19.42 4.11
N ILE A 311 -2.36 20.55 3.48
CA ILE A 311 -1.79 20.63 2.14
C ILE A 311 -0.55 21.52 2.17
N TYR A 312 0.56 21.03 1.61
CA TYR A 312 1.80 21.77 1.39
C TYR A 312 2.19 21.74 -0.08
N VAL A 313 2.33 22.91 -0.70
CA VAL A 313 2.83 23.05 -2.07
C VAL A 313 3.98 24.05 -2.06
N ALA A 314 5.19 23.59 -2.37
CA ALA A 314 6.40 24.41 -2.41
C ALA A 314 7.10 24.28 -3.76
N ALA A 315 6.98 25.31 -4.59
CA ALA A 315 7.54 25.39 -5.92
C ALA A 315 8.65 26.43 -5.96
N ILE A 316 9.91 26.00 -6.02
CA ILE A 316 11.05 26.91 -6.15
C ILE A 316 11.71 26.67 -7.50
N SER A 317 11.17 27.30 -8.55
CA SER A 317 11.80 27.31 -9.87
C SER A 317 12.30 28.72 -10.23
N PRO A 318 13.53 28.86 -10.76
CA PRO A 318 14.07 30.15 -11.21
C PRO A 318 13.53 30.60 -12.58
N SER A 319 12.63 29.83 -13.21
CA SER A 319 12.10 30.10 -14.55
C SER A 319 10.58 30.22 -14.57
N ASP A 320 10.06 31.22 -15.28
CA ASP A 320 8.62 31.37 -15.54
C ASP A 320 8.02 30.26 -16.42
N SER A 321 8.87 29.45 -17.08
CA SER A 321 8.50 28.28 -17.88
C SER A 321 8.55 26.96 -17.08
N ALA A 322 8.46 27.02 -15.76
CA ALA A 322 8.44 25.84 -14.92
C ALA A 322 7.10 25.07 -15.05
N PRO A 323 7.11 23.73 -14.91
CA PRO A 323 5.88 22.98 -14.72
C PRO A 323 5.16 23.41 -13.44
N GLU A 324 3.83 23.39 -13.48
CA GLU A 324 3.00 23.81 -12.36
C GLU A 324 3.10 22.86 -11.16
N SER A 325 3.22 23.41 -9.96
CA SER A 325 3.01 22.66 -8.72
C SER A 325 1.59 22.92 -8.27
N ARG A 326 0.66 22.03 -8.67
CA ARG A 326 -0.79 22.32 -8.60
C ARG A 326 -1.54 21.30 -7.77
N ALA A 327 -2.23 21.76 -6.73
CA ALA A 327 -3.22 20.96 -5.99
C ALA A 327 -4.62 21.49 -6.27
N GLU A 328 -5.55 20.64 -6.70
CA GLU A 328 -6.95 20.99 -6.97
C GLU A 328 -7.90 20.05 -6.23
N LEU A 329 -8.82 20.59 -5.42
CA LEU A 329 -9.90 19.80 -4.83
C LEU A 329 -11.28 20.37 -5.19
N THR A 330 -12.07 19.59 -5.91
CA THR A 330 -13.46 19.91 -6.28
C THR A 330 -14.46 19.40 -5.25
N GLY A 331 -15.76 19.65 -5.49
CA GLY A 331 -16.83 19.09 -4.69
C GLY A 331 -16.98 19.79 -3.34
N SER A 332 -16.99 19.03 -2.25
CA SER A 332 -17.03 19.57 -0.88
C SER A 332 -15.98 18.91 0.00
N SER A 333 -14.76 19.45 -0.06
CA SER A 333 -13.59 18.88 0.62
C SER A 333 -13.42 19.46 2.04
N ILE A 334 -12.74 18.72 2.92
CA ILE A 334 -12.55 19.08 4.33
C ILE A 334 -11.08 18.88 4.73
N ILE A 335 -10.48 19.87 5.39
CA ILE A 335 -9.14 19.81 6.00
C ILE A 335 -9.26 20.08 7.49
N SER A 336 -8.81 19.12 8.32
CA SER A 336 -8.71 19.25 9.77
C SER A 336 -7.26 19.04 10.22
N THR A 337 -6.57 20.12 10.54
CA THR A 337 -5.17 20.09 11.01
C THR A 337 -5.09 20.44 12.49
N SER A 338 -4.23 19.76 13.27
CA SER A 338 -3.96 20.14 14.66
C SER A 338 -2.51 19.96 15.09
N GLY A 339 -2.05 20.83 15.99
CA GLY A 339 -0.68 20.91 16.50
C GLY A 339 -0.14 22.34 16.44
N ASP A 340 0.82 22.66 17.31
CA ASP A 340 1.45 23.99 17.30
C ASP A 340 2.31 24.19 16.03
N ASP A 341 2.40 25.44 15.57
CA ASP A 341 3.01 25.86 14.29
C ASP A 341 2.44 25.15 13.02
N SER A 342 1.28 24.51 13.11
CA SER A 342 0.65 23.77 12.01
C SER A 342 -0.11 24.65 11.00
N ALA A 343 -0.45 24.10 9.83
CA ALA A 343 -1.27 24.80 8.83
C ALA A 343 -2.33 23.92 8.17
N GLY A 344 -3.51 24.48 7.88
CA GLY A 344 -4.50 23.84 7.02
C GLY A 344 -3.95 23.71 5.60
N VAL A 345 -3.57 24.85 5.01
CA VAL A 345 -2.95 24.95 3.68
C VAL A 345 -1.72 25.85 3.74
N TRP A 346 -0.63 25.43 3.11
CA TRP A 346 0.59 26.22 2.95
C TRP A 346 1.07 26.18 1.49
N GLY A 347 1.06 27.33 0.82
CA GLY A 347 1.66 27.54 -0.50
C GLY A 347 2.94 28.39 -0.39
N HIS A 348 4.01 27.99 -1.08
CA HIS A 348 5.28 28.72 -1.09
C HIS A 348 5.95 28.70 -2.47
N GLY A 349 6.36 29.87 -2.96
CA GLY A 349 7.14 30.02 -4.19
C GLY A 349 6.31 29.96 -5.49
N LYS A 350 7.00 30.08 -6.63
CA LYS A 350 6.41 30.09 -7.97
C LYS A 350 6.87 28.87 -8.78
N PRO A 351 5.97 28.16 -9.51
CA PRO A 351 4.50 28.32 -9.58
C PRO A 351 3.76 27.32 -8.66
N ALA A 352 3.56 27.67 -7.39
CA ALA A 352 2.68 26.91 -6.49
C ALA A 352 1.24 27.43 -6.60
N SER A 353 0.31 26.60 -7.08
CA SER A 353 -1.13 26.92 -7.11
C SER A 353 -1.95 25.89 -6.34
N ILE A 354 -2.93 26.37 -5.58
CA ILE A 354 -3.84 25.55 -4.79
C ILE A 354 -5.27 26.03 -5.04
N ASP A 355 -6.07 25.21 -5.72
CA ASP A 355 -7.42 25.56 -6.18
C ASP A 355 -8.49 24.73 -5.44
N PHE A 356 -9.52 25.41 -4.92
CA PHE A 356 -10.64 24.78 -4.24
C PHE A 356 -11.98 25.22 -4.80
N GLU A 357 -12.89 24.27 -5.05
CA GLU A 357 -14.29 24.59 -5.35
C GLU A 357 -15.04 24.97 -4.05
N LYS A 358 -15.24 24.00 -3.15
CA LYS A 358 -15.77 24.24 -1.80
C LYS A 358 -14.89 23.55 -0.76
N ILE A 359 -14.41 24.31 0.22
CA ILE A 359 -13.46 23.83 1.24
C ILE A 359 -13.90 24.26 2.65
N ALA A 360 -13.86 23.32 3.59
CA ALA A 360 -13.91 23.60 5.02
C ALA A 360 -12.53 23.33 5.63
N ILE A 361 -11.89 24.36 6.20
CA ILE A 361 -10.58 24.27 6.85
C ILE A 361 -10.74 24.56 8.33
N ASN A 362 -10.32 23.63 9.18
CA ASN A 362 -10.26 23.80 10.63
C ASN A 362 -8.83 23.50 11.13
N THR A 363 -8.16 24.52 11.65
CA THR A 363 -6.78 24.40 12.18
C THR A 363 -6.75 24.70 13.67
N ILE A 364 -6.15 23.82 14.48
CA ILE A 364 -6.08 23.96 15.94
C ILE A 364 -4.63 23.87 16.44
N GLY A 365 -4.07 24.98 16.90
CA GLY A 365 -2.74 25.03 17.50
C GLY A 365 -2.25 26.45 17.80
N ASN A 366 -1.23 26.57 18.64
CA ASN A 366 -0.54 27.84 18.86
C ASN A 366 0.23 28.22 17.59
N ASN A 367 0.24 29.51 17.22
CA ASN A 367 0.79 30.03 15.96
C ASN A 367 0.23 29.40 14.66
N ALA A 368 -0.83 28.60 14.72
CA ALA A 368 -1.30 27.84 13.56
C ALA A 368 -2.03 28.70 12.51
N TYR A 369 -2.02 28.25 11.26
CA TYR A 369 -2.59 28.97 10.11
C TYR A 369 -3.74 28.21 9.44
N GLY A 370 -4.83 28.89 9.08
CA GLY A 370 -5.86 28.32 8.18
C GLY A 370 -5.30 28.14 6.78
N ILE A 371 -4.88 29.24 6.16
CA ILE A 371 -4.15 29.29 4.89
C ILE A 371 -2.93 30.21 5.09
N ASN A 372 -1.77 29.80 4.59
CA ASN A 372 -0.57 30.62 4.48
C ASN A 372 -0.06 30.55 3.02
N ALA A 373 0.12 31.70 2.36
CA ALA A 373 0.56 31.78 0.97
C ALA A 373 1.74 32.75 0.85
N GLN A 374 2.86 32.28 0.32
CA GLN A 374 4.16 32.97 0.37
C GLN A 374 4.86 32.95 -0.99
N GLU A 375 5.72 33.94 -1.24
CA GLU A 375 6.63 34.01 -2.39
C GLU A 375 5.97 33.78 -3.77
N ASN A 376 4.78 34.39 -3.95
CA ASN A 376 3.92 34.33 -5.14
C ASN A 376 3.14 33.02 -5.34
N ALA A 377 3.05 32.15 -4.33
CA ALA A 377 2.08 31.05 -4.34
C ALA A 377 0.63 31.57 -4.34
N THR A 378 -0.23 30.94 -5.12
CA THR A 378 -1.66 31.27 -5.24
C THR A 378 -2.54 30.24 -4.53
N VAL A 379 -3.51 30.72 -3.75
CA VAL A 379 -4.54 29.87 -3.13
C VAL A 379 -5.92 30.44 -3.45
N ASN A 380 -6.67 29.74 -4.29
CA ASN A 380 -8.00 30.13 -4.75
C ASN A 380 -9.06 29.25 -4.07
N ALA A 381 -10.15 29.84 -3.59
CA ALA A 381 -11.29 29.10 -3.05
C ALA A 381 -12.61 29.75 -3.48
N SER A 382 -13.43 29.03 -4.26
CA SER A 382 -14.72 29.56 -4.75
C SER A 382 -15.77 29.62 -3.63
N THR A 383 -15.64 28.79 -2.60
CA THR A 383 -16.37 28.88 -1.33
C THR A 383 -15.51 28.30 -0.22
N ALA A 384 -15.24 29.09 0.82
CA ALA A 384 -14.37 28.69 1.93
C ALA A 384 -15.05 28.92 3.28
N GLN A 385 -14.99 27.93 4.17
CA GLN A 385 -15.20 28.12 5.60
C GLN A 385 -13.87 27.86 6.30
N ILE A 386 -13.31 28.87 6.98
CA ILE A 386 -11.98 28.78 7.60
C ILE A 386 -12.11 29.10 9.09
N ALA A 387 -11.76 28.13 9.93
CA ALA A 387 -11.63 28.27 11.37
C ALA A 387 -10.17 28.04 11.76
N THR A 388 -9.63 28.92 12.61
CA THR A 388 -8.28 28.77 13.17
C THR A 388 -8.33 29.16 14.64
N SER A 389 -7.80 28.30 15.51
CA SER A 389 -7.87 28.48 16.97
C SER A 389 -6.59 27.99 17.64
N GLY A 390 -6.25 28.60 18.78
CA GLY A 390 -5.04 28.29 19.53
C GLY A 390 -5.10 28.91 20.94
N SER A 391 -4.25 28.44 21.84
CA SER A 391 -4.18 28.96 23.21
C SER A 391 -3.25 30.17 23.26
N TRP A 392 -3.82 31.38 23.32
CA TRP A 392 -3.00 32.59 23.52
C TRP A 392 -2.45 32.65 24.95
N ILE A 393 -1.34 31.95 25.18
CA ILE A 393 -0.53 32.10 26.39
C ILE A 393 0.09 33.50 26.35
N CYS A 394 -0.44 34.39 27.18
CA CYS A 394 0.08 35.75 27.31
C CYS A 394 1.57 35.70 27.72
N PRO A 395 2.52 36.19 26.89
CA PRO A 395 3.95 36.07 27.18
C PRO A 395 4.41 36.90 28.39
N TYR A 396 3.52 37.69 28.99
CA TYR A 396 3.76 38.47 30.21
C TYR A 396 3.37 37.76 31.52
N ILE A 397 2.83 36.53 31.50
CA ILE A 397 2.66 35.71 32.73
C ILE A 397 3.98 34.98 33.05
N SER A 398 5.09 35.73 33.03
CA SER A 398 6.44 35.23 33.31
C SER A 398 6.72 35.28 34.82
N ARG A 399 6.51 34.13 35.48
CA ARG A 399 6.86 33.78 36.89
C ARG A 399 6.36 34.69 38.04
N HIS A 400 5.93 35.93 37.81
CA HIS A 400 5.55 36.89 38.86
C HIS A 400 4.07 36.85 39.29
N LEU A 401 3.20 36.12 38.58
CA LEU A 401 1.79 35.94 39.01
C LEU A 401 1.58 34.76 39.96
N LEU A 402 2.54 33.85 40.12
CA LEU A 402 2.44 32.71 41.06
C LEU A 402 2.57 33.13 42.53
N SER A 403 2.79 34.41 42.82
CA SER A 403 2.80 35.01 44.16
C SER A 403 1.63 35.99 44.41
N LEU A 404 0.74 36.20 43.44
CA LEU A 404 -0.38 37.15 43.55
C LEU A 404 -1.70 36.45 43.84
N ASN A 405 -2.43 36.99 44.83
CA ASN A 405 -3.74 36.49 45.24
C ASN A 405 -4.75 36.64 44.07
N PRO A 406 -5.43 35.56 43.63
CA PRO A 406 -6.19 35.54 42.36
C PRO A 406 -7.30 36.59 42.23
N LEU A 407 -7.76 37.20 43.33
CA LEU A 407 -8.73 38.29 43.32
C LEU A 407 -8.23 39.62 42.69
N GLN A 408 -6.93 39.78 42.41
CA GLN A 408 -6.36 41.01 41.83
C GLN A 408 -5.94 40.92 40.35
N ALA A 409 -5.99 39.73 39.73
CA ALA A 409 -5.50 39.49 38.37
C ALA A 409 -6.45 40.03 37.26
N ARG A 410 -6.60 41.35 37.15
CA ARG A 410 -7.35 41.99 36.05
C ARG A 410 -6.49 42.17 34.80
N CYS A 411 -6.64 41.28 33.81
CA CYS A 411 -6.04 41.45 32.48
C CYS A 411 -6.50 42.76 31.81
N ARG A 412 -5.60 43.75 31.72
CA ARG A 412 -5.78 44.92 30.84
C ARG A 412 -5.23 44.61 29.46
N ARG A 413 -6.06 44.70 28.41
CA ARG A 413 -5.57 44.79 27.03
C ARG A 413 -4.73 46.06 26.88
N TYR A 414 -3.44 45.91 26.66
CA TYR A 414 -2.62 46.96 26.05
C TYR A 414 -2.57 46.70 24.54
N SER A 415 -3.32 47.50 23.78
CA SER A 415 -3.06 47.59 22.34
C SER A 415 -1.71 48.28 22.15
N ARG A 416 -0.77 47.65 21.46
CA ARG A 416 0.42 48.33 20.95
C ARG A 416 0.04 48.97 19.62
N GLY A 417 0.03 50.30 19.59
CA GLY A 417 -0.04 51.05 18.34
C GLY A 417 1.21 50.83 17.49
N GLU A 418 1.04 50.99 16.18
CA GLU A 418 2.05 50.77 15.15
C GLU A 418 3.19 51.81 15.21
N ARG A 419 4.34 51.44 14.64
CA ARG A 419 5.43 52.31 14.19
C ARG A 419 6.19 51.62 13.06
#